data_AF-A0A3B1DHV6-F1
#
_entry.id   AF-A0A3B1DHV6-F1
#
_cell.length_a   1.000
_cell.length_b   1.000
_cell.length_c   1.000
_cell.angle_alpha   90.00
_cell.angle_beta   90.00
_cell.angle_gamma   90.00
#
_symmetry.space_group_name_H-M   'P 1'
#
loop_
_entity.id
_entity.type
_entity.pdbx_description
1 polymer ?
#
loop_
_entity_poly.entity_id
_entity_poly.type
_entity_poly.pdbx_seq_one_letter_code
_entity_poly.pdbx_strand_id
1 'polypeptide(L)'
;MKAWTYIVLAGIASVASAQWYNGDPDNENGLSAEFNTSVSDAYVFEDFDHAGGTITDIWGNYYIDGGVFGYKYEIRSGVSNGFGGTLHASGSTDGSYTVTPNGWDGFGFVAYTVAADIADIDLARGTYMLALSVGGNGSGRAFVQSTSGTNGVGTPNDNDLNWFRSGYFGADYVESYQGLDYSYGVNVPAPASVVLLGLGGLVGSRRRRSSR
;
A
#
# COMPACT_ATOMS: atom_id res chain seq x y z
N MET A 1 -12.57 3.52 53.05
CA MET A 1 -12.87 3.11 51.66
C MET A 1 -11.75 3.64 50.76
N LYS A 2 -10.95 2.77 50.14
CA LYS A 2 -9.84 3.17 49.23
C LYS A 2 -10.40 3.30 47.82
N ALA A 3 -10.37 4.51 47.26
CA ALA A 3 -10.67 4.73 45.86
C ALA A 3 -9.45 4.35 45.01
N TRP A 4 -9.65 3.45 44.05
CA TRP A 4 -8.65 3.10 43.04
C TRP A 4 -8.93 3.96 41.81
N THR A 5 -7.98 4.83 41.46
CA THR A 5 -8.03 5.55 40.19
C THR A 5 -7.47 4.64 39.10
N TYR A 6 -8.32 4.20 38.19
CA TYR A 6 -7.88 3.55 36.96
C TYR A 6 -7.39 4.64 36.00
N ILE A 7 -6.08 4.70 35.76
CA ILE A 7 -5.54 5.45 34.63
C ILE A 7 -5.74 4.56 33.41
N VAL A 8 -6.74 4.88 32.60
CA VAL A 8 -6.83 4.36 31.23
C VAL A 8 -5.75 5.10 30.44
N LEU A 9 -4.65 4.42 30.11
CA LEU A 9 -3.76 4.91 29.05
C LEU A 9 -4.57 4.81 27.75
N ALA A 10 -5.04 5.96 27.24
CA ALA A 10 -5.46 6.05 25.86
C ALA A 10 -4.23 5.74 25.00
N GLY A 11 -4.26 4.61 24.28
CA GLY A 11 -3.27 4.33 23.25
C GLY A 11 -3.29 5.48 22.24
N ILE A 12 -2.20 6.20 22.16
CA ILE A 12 -1.96 7.17 21.09
C ILE A 12 -1.79 6.35 19.81
N ALA A 13 -2.76 6.44 18.90
CA ALA A 13 -2.63 5.89 17.57
C ALA A 13 -1.37 6.47 16.93
N SER A 14 -0.39 5.63 16.58
CA SER A 14 0.68 6.05 15.70
C SER A 14 0.07 6.33 14.33
N VAL A 15 0.29 7.53 13.79
CA VAL A 15 0.08 7.78 12.36
C VAL A 15 1.07 6.89 11.60
N ALA A 16 0.64 6.08 10.64
CA ALA A 16 1.57 5.35 9.79
C ALA A 16 2.30 6.32 8.84
N SER A 17 3.53 5.99 8.44
CA SER A 17 4.30 6.76 7.47
C SER A 17 4.79 5.86 6.35
N ALA A 18 4.73 6.36 5.11
CA ALA A 18 5.29 5.66 3.97
C ALA A 18 6.80 5.45 4.17
N GLN A 19 7.20 4.18 4.23
CA GLN A 19 8.61 3.80 4.14
C GLN A 19 9.03 3.66 2.68
N TRP A 20 8.11 3.15 1.86
CA TRP A 20 8.29 3.00 0.43
C TRP A 20 7.03 3.41 -0.33
N TYR A 21 7.22 4.05 -1.47
CA TYR A 21 6.22 4.40 -2.46
C TYR A 21 6.89 4.48 -3.82
N ASN A 22 6.43 3.69 -4.79
CA ASN A 22 7.06 3.60 -6.11
C ASN A 22 6.85 4.84 -6.99
N GLY A 23 6.06 5.81 -6.54
CA GLY A 23 5.85 7.08 -7.23
C GLY A 23 4.47 7.26 -7.82
N ASP A 24 4.22 8.50 -8.23
CA ASP A 24 2.95 8.98 -8.75
C ASP A 24 2.59 8.36 -10.10
N PRO A 25 1.29 8.12 -10.36
CA PRO A 25 0.85 7.66 -11.66
C PRO A 25 1.35 8.55 -12.81
N ASP A 26 1.78 7.93 -13.90
CA ASP A 26 2.39 8.60 -15.05
C ASP A 26 1.42 8.79 -16.24
N ASN A 27 0.15 8.41 -16.06
CA ASN A 27 -0.90 8.36 -17.09
C ASN A 27 -0.61 7.39 -18.25
N GLU A 28 0.29 6.43 -18.07
CA GLU A 28 0.42 5.28 -18.96
C GLU A 28 -0.58 4.16 -18.60
N ASN A 29 -0.62 3.12 -19.43
CA ASN A 29 -1.61 2.07 -19.30
C ASN A 29 -1.34 1.19 -18.07
N GLY A 30 -2.37 1.00 -17.24
CA GLY A 30 -2.29 0.12 -16.07
C GLY A 30 -2.34 -1.37 -16.41
N LEU A 31 -2.05 -2.22 -15.42
CA LEU A 31 -2.15 -3.67 -15.54
C LEU A 31 -3.19 -4.24 -14.60
N SER A 32 -3.86 -5.32 -15.03
CA SER A 32 -4.94 -5.96 -14.27
C SER A 32 -4.44 -6.42 -12.90
N ALA A 33 -4.99 -5.87 -11.83
CA ALA A 33 -4.63 -6.18 -10.44
C ALA A 33 -5.92 -6.30 -9.63
N GLU A 34 -6.62 -7.41 -9.85
CA GLU A 34 -8.03 -7.55 -9.51
C GLU A 34 -8.42 -9.00 -9.23
N PHE A 35 -9.51 -9.19 -8.49
CA PHE A 35 -10.12 -10.50 -8.32
C PHE A 35 -11.63 -10.38 -8.14
N ASN A 36 -12.36 -11.42 -8.51
CA ASN A 36 -13.82 -11.41 -8.47
C ASN A 36 -14.41 -10.17 -9.19
N THR A 37 -13.78 -9.73 -10.28
CA THR A 37 -14.34 -8.72 -11.20
C THR A 37 -14.79 -9.47 -12.47
N SER A 38 -14.72 -8.86 -13.65
CA SER A 38 -14.73 -9.63 -14.90
C SER A 38 -13.50 -10.54 -15.07
N VAL A 39 -12.48 -10.38 -14.21
CA VAL A 39 -11.29 -11.22 -14.10
C VAL A 39 -11.35 -11.99 -12.78
N SER A 40 -11.07 -13.30 -12.83
CA SER A 40 -11.13 -14.15 -11.63
C SER A 40 -10.04 -13.80 -10.61
N ASP A 41 -8.84 -13.54 -11.11
CA ASP A 41 -7.65 -13.23 -10.34
C ASP A 41 -6.55 -12.63 -11.23
N ALA A 42 -5.86 -11.62 -10.73
CA ALA A 42 -4.66 -11.04 -11.34
C ALA A 42 -3.84 -10.31 -10.26
N TYR A 43 -2.54 -10.56 -10.23
CA TYR A 43 -1.58 -9.98 -9.30
C TYR A 43 -0.45 -9.36 -10.10
N VAL A 44 -0.12 -8.13 -9.72
CA VAL A 44 1.02 -7.38 -10.24
C VAL A 44 1.95 -7.13 -9.06
N PHE A 45 3.12 -7.72 -9.11
CA PHE A 45 4.14 -7.67 -8.07
C PHE A 45 5.17 -6.59 -8.39
N GLU A 46 5.41 -5.72 -7.42
CA GLU A 46 6.44 -4.68 -7.45
C GLU A 46 7.43 -4.85 -6.32
N ASP A 47 8.69 -4.51 -6.57
CA ASP A 47 9.75 -4.69 -5.59
C ASP A 47 9.95 -3.48 -4.68
N PHE A 48 10.31 -3.75 -3.42
CA PHE A 48 10.60 -2.72 -2.44
C PHE A 48 11.68 -3.17 -1.47
N ASP A 49 12.56 -2.25 -1.07
CA ASP A 49 13.51 -2.46 0.00
C ASP A 49 12.87 -2.12 1.35
N HIS A 50 12.77 -3.14 2.20
CA HIS A 50 12.35 -2.97 3.58
C HIS A 50 13.56 -2.76 4.47
N ALA A 51 13.54 -1.70 5.30
CA ALA A 51 14.60 -1.46 6.28
C ALA A 51 14.57 -2.44 7.47
N GLY A 52 13.53 -3.27 7.56
CA GLY A 52 13.24 -4.15 8.68
C GLY A 52 12.25 -3.53 9.67
N GLY A 53 11.52 -4.39 10.40
CA GLY A 53 10.48 -4.00 11.33
C GLY A 53 9.07 -4.30 10.81
N THR A 54 8.09 -3.62 11.39
CA THR A 54 6.67 -3.89 11.18
C THR A 54 6.09 -3.07 10.03
N ILE A 55 5.37 -3.75 9.13
CA ILE A 55 4.48 -3.14 8.13
C ILE A 55 3.05 -3.19 8.68
N THR A 56 2.33 -2.07 8.59
CA THR A 56 0.94 -1.96 9.09
C THR A 56 -0.07 -1.76 7.98
N ASP A 57 0.31 -1.07 6.90
CA ASP A 57 -0.60 -0.76 5.80
C ASP A 57 0.12 -0.88 4.47
N ILE A 58 -0.64 -1.30 3.47
CA ILE A 58 -0.23 -1.33 2.07
C ILE A 58 -1.27 -0.61 1.23
N TRP A 59 -0.85 -0.03 0.12
CA TRP A 59 -1.76 0.71 -0.74
C TRP A 59 -1.27 0.73 -2.18
N GLY A 60 -2.17 1.08 -3.10
CA GLY A 60 -1.85 1.31 -4.49
C GLY A 60 -2.83 2.26 -5.17
N ASN A 61 -2.44 2.74 -6.34
CA ASN A 61 -3.25 3.60 -7.19
C ASN A 61 -3.83 2.79 -8.36
N TYR A 62 -5.13 2.96 -8.63
CA TYR A 62 -5.87 2.11 -9.57
C TYR A 62 -6.80 2.90 -10.47
N TYR A 63 -6.87 2.51 -11.74
CA TYR A 63 -8.02 2.76 -12.61
C TYR A 63 -9.12 1.75 -12.29
N ILE A 64 -10.33 2.21 -11.94
CA ILE A 64 -11.45 1.34 -11.56
C ILE A 64 -12.72 1.70 -12.32
N ASP A 65 -13.37 0.69 -12.89
CA ASP A 65 -14.76 0.73 -13.35
C ASP A 65 -15.57 -0.25 -12.50
N GLY A 66 -16.46 0.28 -11.67
CA GLY A 66 -17.25 -0.47 -10.70
C GLY A 66 -16.95 -0.10 -9.25
N GLY A 67 -17.42 -0.95 -8.33
CA GLY A 67 -17.20 -0.78 -6.89
C GLY A 67 -16.06 -1.66 -6.37
N VAL A 68 -15.40 -1.19 -5.31
CA VAL A 68 -14.42 -1.98 -4.56
C VAL A 68 -15.10 -2.67 -3.39
N PHE A 69 -15.11 -4.00 -3.42
CA PHE A 69 -15.73 -4.89 -2.43
C PHE A 69 -14.70 -5.67 -1.61
N GLY A 70 -13.41 -5.41 -1.84
CA GLY A 70 -12.35 -5.98 -1.03
C GLY A 70 -10.97 -5.82 -1.60
N TYR A 71 -10.02 -6.55 -1.02
CA TYR A 71 -8.65 -6.64 -1.50
C TYR A 71 -8.07 -8.05 -1.25
N LYS A 72 -6.99 -8.36 -1.97
CA LYS A 72 -6.09 -9.48 -1.70
C LYS A 72 -4.67 -8.96 -1.81
N TYR A 73 -3.77 -9.47 -1.00
CA TYR A 73 -2.36 -9.11 -1.11
C TYR A 73 -1.44 -10.29 -0.86
N GLU A 74 -0.23 -10.16 -1.38
CA GLU A 74 0.89 -11.05 -1.08
C GLU A 74 2.18 -10.23 -0.94
N ILE A 75 2.98 -10.56 0.06
CA ILE A 75 4.36 -10.09 0.20
C ILE A 75 5.29 -11.29 0.05
N ARG A 76 6.19 -11.21 -0.93
CA ARG A 76 7.07 -12.31 -1.34
C ARG A 76 8.53 -11.87 -1.43
N SER A 77 9.45 -12.82 -1.59
CA SER A 77 10.84 -12.54 -1.94
C SER A 77 11.37 -13.54 -2.95
N GLY A 78 12.29 -13.11 -3.82
CA GLY A 78 12.91 -13.99 -4.82
C GLY A 78 11.94 -14.47 -5.89
N VAL A 79 10.98 -13.61 -6.26
CA VAL A 79 10.09 -13.83 -7.41
C VAL A 79 10.92 -13.73 -8.68
N SER A 80 10.66 -14.63 -9.64
CA SER A 80 11.31 -14.65 -10.95
C SER A 80 10.42 -15.34 -11.97
N ASN A 81 10.85 -15.39 -13.24
CA ASN A 81 10.06 -15.98 -14.32
C ASN A 81 9.64 -17.43 -14.01
N GLY A 82 8.32 -17.67 -13.89
CA GLY A 82 7.74 -18.97 -13.54
C GLY A 82 7.94 -19.40 -12.09
N PHE A 83 8.40 -18.51 -11.20
CA PHE A 83 8.69 -18.85 -9.81
C PHE A 83 8.22 -17.75 -8.84
N GLY A 84 7.21 -18.08 -8.04
CA GLY A 84 6.61 -17.17 -7.06
C GLY A 84 7.42 -16.89 -5.80
N GLY A 85 8.68 -17.33 -5.73
CA GLY A 85 9.53 -17.06 -4.57
C GLY A 85 9.04 -17.65 -3.25
N THR A 86 9.49 -17.04 -2.16
CA THR A 86 9.03 -17.32 -0.80
C THR A 86 7.88 -16.38 -0.44
N LEU A 87 6.77 -16.93 0.06
CA LEU A 87 5.66 -16.15 0.61
C LEU A 87 5.95 -15.81 2.07
N HIS A 88 5.95 -14.52 2.41
CA HIS A 88 6.14 -14.04 3.78
C HIS A 88 4.82 -13.69 4.44
N ALA A 89 3.89 -13.10 3.69
CA ALA A 89 2.57 -12.76 4.17
C ALA A 89 1.56 -12.75 3.01
N SER A 90 0.31 -13.05 3.34
CA SER A 90 -0.82 -12.85 2.44
C SER A 90 -2.08 -12.64 3.24
N GLY A 91 -3.07 -12.04 2.59
CA GLY A 91 -4.39 -11.85 3.19
C GLY A 91 -5.44 -11.50 2.14
N SER A 92 -6.67 -11.49 2.61
CA SER A 92 -7.84 -11.07 1.84
C SER A 92 -8.74 -10.18 2.69
N THR A 93 -9.96 -9.92 2.22
CA THR A 93 -11.00 -9.02 2.73
C THR A 93 -11.46 -9.17 4.19
N ASP A 94 -10.65 -9.76 5.06
CA ASP A 94 -10.90 -9.89 6.48
C ASP A 94 -10.52 -8.59 7.25
N GLY A 95 -9.84 -7.63 6.60
CA GLY A 95 -9.40 -6.35 7.15
C GLY A 95 -10.15 -5.13 6.63
N SER A 96 -9.88 -3.96 7.22
CA SER A 96 -10.46 -2.69 6.78
C SER A 96 -9.73 -2.14 5.54
N TYR A 97 -10.42 -1.36 4.71
CA TYR A 97 -9.81 -0.70 3.56
C TYR A 97 -10.49 0.63 3.28
N THR A 98 -9.77 1.51 2.60
CA THR A 98 -10.29 2.80 2.14
C THR A 98 -10.10 2.95 0.64
N VAL A 99 -10.98 3.72 0.02
CA VAL A 99 -10.97 4.02 -1.41
C VAL A 99 -11.19 5.51 -1.56
N THR A 100 -10.21 6.21 -2.10
CA THR A 100 -10.24 7.67 -2.21
C THR A 100 -9.86 8.09 -3.64
N PRO A 101 -10.62 8.98 -4.30
CA PRO A 101 -10.22 9.49 -5.61
C PRO A 101 -8.82 10.10 -5.54
N ASN A 102 -7.94 9.74 -6.48
CA ASN A 102 -6.55 10.22 -6.48
C ASN A 102 -6.28 11.32 -7.52
N GLY A 103 -7.24 11.59 -8.42
CA GLY A 103 -7.17 12.67 -9.40
C GLY A 103 -6.43 12.34 -10.70
N TRP A 104 -6.00 11.09 -10.89
CA TRP A 104 -5.27 10.62 -12.07
C TRP A 104 -6.18 9.88 -13.08
N ASP A 105 -7.39 10.39 -13.31
CA ASP A 105 -8.39 9.76 -14.19
C ASP A 105 -7.86 9.58 -15.62
N GLY A 106 -8.19 8.46 -16.26
CA GLY A 106 -7.60 8.09 -17.55
C GLY A 106 -8.30 6.89 -18.20
N PHE A 107 -8.18 6.76 -19.52
CA PHE A 107 -8.70 5.63 -20.30
C PHE A 107 -10.20 5.32 -20.12
N GLY A 108 -11.00 6.32 -19.70
CA GLY A 108 -12.42 6.17 -19.41
C GLY A 108 -12.74 5.65 -17.99
N PHE A 109 -11.73 5.51 -17.14
CA PHE A 109 -11.84 5.08 -15.75
C PHE A 109 -11.67 6.28 -14.79
N VAL A 110 -12.26 6.15 -13.61
CA VAL A 110 -11.95 7.02 -12.47
C VAL A 110 -10.80 6.39 -11.69
N ALA A 111 -9.86 7.21 -11.24
CA ALA A 111 -8.68 6.76 -10.55
C ALA A 111 -8.80 6.92 -9.02
N TYR A 112 -8.41 5.88 -8.30
CA TYR A 112 -8.53 5.79 -6.85
C TYR A 112 -7.25 5.27 -6.21
N THR A 113 -6.91 5.82 -5.05
CA THR A 113 -6.02 5.15 -4.11
C THR A 113 -6.85 4.15 -3.30
N VAL A 114 -6.41 2.90 -3.29
CA VAL A 114 -6.95 1.85 -2.42
C VAL A 114 -5.90 1.51 -1.38
N ALA A 115 -6.22 1.73 -0.10
CA ALA A 115 -5.35 1.41 1.02
C ALA A 115 -5.98 0.33 1.89
N ALA A 116 -5.20 -0.72 2.17
CA ALA A 116 -5.59 -1.86 2.97
C ALA A 116 -4.85 -1.84 4.31
N ASP A 117 -5.65 -1.85 5.37
CA ASP A 117 -5.20 -2.09 6.74
C ASP A 117 -5.04 -3.61 6.89
N ILE A 118 -3.80 -4.04 7.13
CA ILE A 118 -3.42 -5.45 7.16
C ILE A 118 -2.95 -5.83 8.56
N ALA A 119 -2.96 -7.12 8.88
CA ALA A 119 -2.35 -7.57 10.12
C ALA A 119 -0.87 -7.22 10.14
N ASP A 120 -0.37 -6.65 11.24
CA ASP A 120 1.03 -6.29 11.43
C ASP A 120 1.99 -7.40 10.96
N ILE A 121 2.89 -7.05 10.05
CA ILE A 121 3.87 -7.99 9.47
C ILE A 121 5.26 -7.58 9.88
N ASP A 122 5.93 -8.39 10.70
CA ASP A 122 7.34 -8.21 11.01
C ASP A 122 8.21 -8.87 9.95
N LEU A 123 8.94 -8.05 9.19
CA LEU A 123 9.90 -8.50 8.20
C LEU A 123 11.32 -8.07 8.60
N ALA A 124 12.29 -8.91 8.27
CA ALA A 124 13.69 -8.54 8.36
C ALA A 124 14.03 -7.49 7.29
N ARG A 125 15.19 -6.84 7.42
CA ARG A 125 15.72 -5.99 6.35
C ARG A 125 15.99 -6.82 5.10
N GLY A 126 15.51 -6.38 3.94
CA GLY A 126 15.71 -7.06 2.66
C GLY A 126 14.83 -6.52 1.56
N THR A 127 14.93 -7.11 0.36
CA THR A 127 14.10 -6.75 -0.80
C THR A 127 12.95 -7.75 -0.92
N TYR A 128 11.75 -7.22 -1.07
CA TYR A 128 10.49 -7.95 -1.12
C TYR A 128 9.68 -7.53 -2.34
N MET A 129 8.62 -8.27 -2.63
CA MET A 129 7.67 -8.03 -3.70
C MET A 129 6.29 -7.87 -3.10
N LEU A 130 5.60 -6.79 -3.41
CA LEU A 130 4.22 -6.52 -3.01
C LEU A 130 3.29 -6.69 -4.20
N ALA A 131 2.24 -7.46 -4.05
CA ALA A 131 1.06 -7.35 -4.90
C ALA A 131 -0.16 -7.01 -4.04
N LEU A 132 -0.97 -6.07 -4.53
CA LEU A 132 -2.28 -5.74 -3.99
C LEU A 132 -3.28 -5.80 -5.15
N SER A 133 -4.34 -6.58 -4.98
CA SER A 133 -5.38 -6.76 -5.98
C SER A 133 -6.71 -6.27 -5.44
N VAL A 134 -7.46 -5.53 -6.25
CA VAL A 134 -8.78 -4.98 -5.90
C VAL A 134 -9.88 -6.00 -6.12
N GLY A 135 -10.77 -6.14 -5.13
CA GLY A 135 -11.89 -7.08 -5.15
C GLY A 135 -13.16 -6.47 -5.73
N GLY A 136 -13.77 -7.13 -6.71
CA GLY A 136 -15.07 -6.77 -7.27
C GLY A 136 -16.25 -7.59 -6.74
N ASN A 137 -17.37 -7.49 -7.44
CA ASN A 137 -18.61 -8.25 -7.20
C ASN A 137 -19.01 -9.16 -8.39
N GLY A 138 -18.05 -9.57 -9.22
CA GLY A 138 -18.22 -10.34 -10.45
C GLY A 138 -18.45 -9.48 -11.69
N SER A 139 -18.27 -8.17 -11.59
CA SER A 139 -18.39 -7.20 -12.68
C SER A 139 -17.34 -6.10 -12.57
N GLY A 140 -17.27 -5.22 -13.58
CA GLY A 140 -16.30 -4.13 -13.59
C GLY A 140 -14.87 -4.61 -13.85
N ARG A 141 -13.91 -3.69 -13.73
CA ARG A 141 -12.48 -3.91 -13.88
C ARG A 141 -11.66 -3.03 -12.92
N ALA A 142 -10.49 -3.51 -12.52
CA ALA A 142 -9.50 -2.70 -11.81
C ALA A 142 -8.08 -2.97 -12.33
N PHE A 143 -7.34 -1.89 -12.58
CA PHE A 143 -5.96 -1.91 -13.08
C PHE A 143 -5.08 -1.07 -12.17
N VAL A 144 -3.98 -1.63 -11.67
CA VAL A 144 -2.98 -0.83 -10.97
C VAL A 144 -2.33 0.12 -11.97
N GLN A 145 -2.17 1.39 -11.58
CA GLN A 145 -1.60 2.43 -12.41
C GLN A 145 -0.08 2.27 -12.49
N SER A 146 0.49 2.49 -13.67
CA SER A 146 1.92 2.60 -13.87
C SER A 146 2.49 3.87 -13.23
N THR A 147 3.78 3.89 -12.97
CA THR A 147 4.56 5.02 -12.43
C THR A 147 5.91 5.09 -13.10
N SER A 148 6.46 6.30 -13.19
CA SER A 148 7.83 6.55 -13.65
C SER A 148 8.79 6.88 -12.49
N GLY A 149 8.46 6.46 -11.26
CA GLY A 149 9.22 6.81 -10.05
C GLY A 149 9.03 8.24 -9.53
N THR A 150 8.23 9.07 -10.20
CA THR A 150 8.09 10.49 -9.85
C THR A 150 7.53 10.65 -8.44
N ASN A 151 8.18 11.45 -7.59
CA ASN A 151 7.83 11.64 -6.17
C ASN A 151 7.85 10.34 -5.32
N GLY A 152 8.55 9.30 -5.78
CA GLY A 152 8.75 8.06 -5.02
C GLY A 152 9.47 8.28 -3.68
N VAL A 153 9.22 7.37 -2.75
CA VAL A 153 9.81 7.33 -1.40
C VAL A 153 10.48 5.97 -1.22
N GLY A 154 11.66 5.95 -0.60
CA GLY A 154 12.41 4.71 -0.43
C GLY A 154 13.04 4.23 -1.74
N THR A 155 13.40 2.95 -1.78
CA THR A 155 14.02 2.29 -2.93
C THR A 155 13.53 0.85 -3.05
N PRO A 156 13.73 0.22 -4.22
CA PRO A 156 13.95 0.89 -5.49
C PRO A 156 12.68 1.59 -5.98
N ASN A 157 12.85 2.57 -6.87
CA ASN A 157 11.74 3.13 -7.64
C ASN A 157 12.17 3.14 -9.11
N ASP A 158 11.27 2.86 -10.04
CA ASP A 158 11.51 2.94 -11.49
C ASP A 158 12.73 2.10 -11.93
N ASN A 159 12.75 0.82 -11.53
CA ASN A 159 13.82 -0.14 -11.83
C ASN A 159 13.39 -1.26 -12.80
N ASP A 160 12.20 -1.14 -13.39
CA ASP A 160 11.60 -2.05 -14.37
C ASP A 160 11.43 -3.48 -13.84
N LEU A 161 11.28 -3.64 -12.53
CA LEU A 161 11.41 -4.94 -11.87
C LEU A 161 10.08 -5.39 -11.26
N ASN A 162 9.26 -6.02 -12.11
CA ASN A 162 7.92 -6.42 -11.74
C ASN A 162 7.43 -7.71 -12.43
N TRP A 163 6.45 -8.37 -11.80
CA TRP A 163 5.96 -9.68 -12.23
C TRP A 163 4.44 -9.74 -12.24
N PHE A 164 3.92 -10.40 -13.26
CA PHE A 164 2.50 -10.63 -13.43
C PHE A 164 2.14 -12.10 -13.23
N ARG A 165 1.09 -12.35 -12.43
CA ARG A 165 0.55 -13.68 -12.20
C ARG A 165 -0.97 -13.66 -12.23
N SER A 166 -1.57 -14.49 -13.06
CA SER A 166 -3.01 -14.61 -13.21
C SER A 166 -3.40 -15.96 -13.80
N GLY A 167 -4.27 -16.69 -13.12
CA GLY A 167 -4.93 -17.86 -13.69
C GLY A 167 -5.83 -17.51 -14.87
N TYR A 168 -6.54 -16.37 -14.79
CA TYR A 168 -7.41 -15.88 -15.86
C TYR A 168 -6.68 -15.65 -17.18
N PHE A 169 -5.49 -15.02 -17.12
CA PHE A 169 -4.68 -14.72 -18.31
C PHE A 169 -3.67 -15.82 -18.67
N GLY A 170 -3.62 -16.93 -17.90
CA GLY A 170 -2.63 -18.00 -18.12
C GLY A 170 -1.18 -17.54 -17.89
N ALA A 171 -0.98 -16.54 -17.03
CA ALA A 171 0.32 -15.97 -16.71
C ALA A 171 0.81 -16.51 -15.36
N ASP A 172 2.00 -17.09 -15.33
CA ASP A 172 2.62 -17.63 -14.13
C ASP A 172 3.95 -16.94 -13.86
N TYR A 173 3.90 -15.88 -13.03
CA TYR A 173 5.04 -15.02 -12.69
C TYR A 173 5.86 -14.64 -13.91
N VAL A 174 5.23 -14.01 -14.90
CA VAL A 174 5.93 -13.50 -16.09
C VAL A 174 6.32 -12.05 -15.83
N GLU A 175 7.54 -11.68 -16.18
CA GLU A 175 7.98 -10.28 -16.19
C GLU A 175 7.04 -9.45 -17.08
N SER A 176 6.61 -8.26 -16.62
CA SER A 176 5.73 -7.43 -17.44
C SER A 176 6.45 -7.01 -18.71
N TYR A 177 5.80 -7.23 -19.86
CA TYR A 177 6.39 -7.10 -21.19
C TYR A 177 6.82 -5.68 -21.58
N GLN A 178 6.68 -4.69 -20.69
CA GLN A 178 6.85 -3.28 -21.02
C GLN A 178 7.88 -2.54 -20.14
N GLY A 179 8.49 -3.19 -19.15
CA GLY A 179 9.36 -2.48 -18.19
C GLY A 179 8.63 -1.29 -17.56
N LEU A 180 7.36 -1.49 -17.21
CA LEU A 180 6.56 -0.50 -16.50
C LEU A 180 6.56 -0.87 -15.04
N ASP A 181 6.76 0.10 -14.16
CA ASP A 181 6.59 -0.10 -12.74
C ASP A 181 5.23 0.40 -12.28
N TYR A 182 4.73 -0.12 -11.16
CA TYR A 182 3.38 0.12 -10.68
C TYR A 182 3.34 0.87 -9.33
N SER A 183 2.36 1.76 -9.22
CA SER A 183 2.24 2.73 -8.13
C SER A 183 1.66 2.09 -6.86
N TYR A 184 2.54 1.43 -6.09
CA TYR A 184 2.25 0.90 -4.76
C TYR A 184 3.04 1.61 -3.65
N GLY A 185 2.58 1.45 -2.42
CA GLY A 185 3.30 1.90 -1.24
C GLY A 185 3.10 1.01 -0.02
N VAL A 186 4.06 1.12 0.89
CA VAL A 186 4.16 0.38 2.15
C VAL A 186 4.34 1.39 3.28
N ASN A 187 3.48 1.28 4.29
CA ASN A 187 3.57 2.10 5.49
C ASN A 187 4.07 1.28 6.68
N VAL A 188 4.87 1.95 7.51
CA VAL A 188 5.31 1.47 8.81
C VAL A 188 4.79 2.39 9.91
N PRO A 189 4.74 1.95 11.18
CA PRO A 189 4.40 2.84 12.28
C PRO A 189 5.31 4.07 12.29
N ALA A 190 4.76 5.28 12.48
CA ALA A 190 5.60 6.47 12.53
C ALA A 190 6.68 6.36 13.64
N PRO A 191 7.89 6.87 13.37
CA PRO A 191 8.91 7.00 14.40
C PRO A 191 8.38 7.77 15.61
N ALA A 192 8.70 7.29 16.82
CA ALA A 192 8.27 7.91 18.08
C ALA A 192 8.66 9.41 18.21
N SER A 193 9.63 9.88 17.44
CA SER A 193 10.05 11.29 17.40
C SER A 193 8.98 12.23 16.81
N VAL A 194 8.17 11.77 15.86
CA VAL A 194 7.07 12.56 15.25
C VAL A 194 5.96 12.79 16.28
N VAL A 195 5.71 11.79 17.13
CA VAL A 195 4.73 11.86 18.23
C VAL A 195 5.12 12.91 19.27
N LEU A 196 6.41 13.03 19.58
CA LEU A 196 6.92 13.99 20.56
C LEU A 196 6.82 15.44 20.05
N LEU A 197 6.96 15.67 18.74
CA LEU A 197 6.86 17.00 18.14
C LEU A 197 5.42 17.56 18.18
N GLY A 198 4.41 16.69 18.02
CA GLY A 198 3.00 17.05 18.15
C GLY A 198 2.61 17.47 19.58
N LEU A 199 3.23 16.87 20.60
CA LEU A 199 3.01 17.22 22.00
C LEU A 199 3.79 18.48 22.43
N GLY A 200 4.97 18.72 21.86
CA GLY A 200 5.79 19.90 22.15
C GLY A 200 5.16 21.23 21.70
N GLY A 201 4.40 21.22 20.60
CA GLY A 201 3.69 22.40 20.10
C GLY A 201 2.59 22.94 21.03
N LEU A 202 1.96 22.07 21.83
CA LEU A 202 0.87 22.46 22.73
C LEU A 202 1.35 23.13 24.03
N VAL A 203 2.63 22.96 24.41
CA VAL A 203 3.22 23.53 25.63
C VAL A 203 3.79 24.94 25.40
N GLY A 204 3.96 25.36 24.14
CA GLY A 204 4.61 26.62 23.76
C GLY A 204 3.75 27.90 23.83
N SER A 205 2.43 27.83 24.01
CA SER A 205 1.54 29.00 23.85
C SER A 205 1.13 29.72 25.15
N ARG A 206 1.75 29.44 26.30
CA ARG A 206 1.56 30.25 27.52
C ARG A 206 2.72 31.22 27.75
N ARG A 207 2.70 32.39 27.09
CA ARG A 207 3.47 33.57 27.52
C ARG A 207 2.60 34.80 27.78
N ARG A 208 2.35 34.99 29.09
CA ARG A 208 2.23 36.21 29.91
C ARG A 208 1.45 37.43 29.39
N ARG A 209 0.29 37.66 30.02
CA ARG A 209 -0.35 38.98 30.17
C ARG A 209 0.54 39.86 31.07
N SER A 210 0.98 41.01 30.55
CA SER A 210 1.60 42.09 31.31
C SER A 210 0.49 43.01 31.84
N SER A 211 0.44 43.24 33.15
CA SER A 211 -0.35 44.31 33.77
C SER A 211 0.59 45.39 34.30
N ARG A 212 0.15 46.64 34.09
CA ARG A 212 0.80 47.91 34.41
C ARG A 212 1.30 48.05 35.84
#